data_AF-A0A7C2A614-F1
#
_entry.id   AF-A0A7C2A614-F1
#
_cell.length_a   1.000
_cell.length_b   1.000
_cell.length_c   1.000
_cell.angle_alpha   90.00
_cell.angle_beta   90.00
_cell.angle_gamma   90.00
#
_symmetry.space_group_name_H-M   'P 1'
#
loop_
_entity.id
_entity.type
_entity.pdbx_description
1 polymer ?
#
loop_
_entity_poly.entity_id
_entity_poly.type
_entity_poly.pdbx_seq_one_letter_code
_entity_poly.pdbx_strand_id
1 'polypeptide(L)'
;MLQEITEGKTTVLVYLNKNTSKGPGVRTKYPFYNPSMELNRDISILVAQWLIDNRDKSLKLLDALASTGIRGFRFAKELEGDFKVVINDWSKEAYKLIKENLSRLNLDNVTILNEDIHLVLARERFHYIDIDPFGSPVFYIDSAIRSIHHRGIIAVTATDTATLCGLYPKVCLRRYSVRPYHSPVMHEIAIRILIGFIGREAAKYDKGIKPLLSYKTDHYIRLYLEVWNNTSKANETIDKISYISSSKLDFISKKPEETVGPLWLGKTGDKKIIKELIDIAMTKTFNNRHKLLSLLYLLEGEADAPAFYYTTNDIASHLKTSPPSLNILFEKLREKGYNVVRTHLDPMGFRTDAPREVIEWFFLQYHSKL
;
A
#
# COMPACT_ATOMS: atom_id res chain seq x y z
N MET A 1 13.30 -16.86 20.08
CA MET A 1 12.61 -17.56 21.20
C MET A 1 11.12 -17.49 20.94
N LEU A 2 10.36 -18.54 21.28
CA LEU A 2 8.90 -18.49 21.22
C LEU A 2 8.41 -17.61 22.37
N GLN A 3 7.60 -16.60 22.07
CA GLN A 3 7.08 -15.64 23.04
C GLN A 3 5.65 -15.28 22.68
N GLU A 4 4.88 -14.96 23.70
CA GLU A 4 3.55 -14.38 23.51
C GLU A 4 3.68 -12.87 23.25
N ILE A 5 2.95 -12.39 22.25
CA ILE A 5 2.83 -10.97 21.94
C ILE A 5 1.35 -10.63 21.80
N THR A 6 1.01 -9.38 22.08
CA THR A 6 -0.33 -8.83 21.86
C THR A 6 -0.23 -7.70 20.84
N GLU A 7 -0.98 -7.83 19.75
CA GLU A 7 -1.13 -6.80 18.72
C GLU A 7 -2.62 -6.49 18.58
N GLY A 8 -3.00 -5.21 18.73
CA GLY A 8 -4.41 -4.84 18.88
C GLY A 8 -5.04 -5.55 20.08
N LYS A 9 -6.09 -6.34 19.85
CA LYS A 9 -6.75 -7.16 20.90
C LYS A 9 -6.35 -8.64 20.82
N THR A 10 -5.40 -8.97 19.95
CA THR A 10 -5.10 -10.34 19.57
C THR A 10 -3.75 -10.76 20.11
N THR A 11 -3.76 -11.83 20.91
CA THR A 11 -2.58 -12.36 21.58
C THR A 11 -2.20 -13.68 20.96
N VAL A 12 -0.97 -13.79 20.44
CA VAL A 12 -0.48 -14.98 19.73
C VAL A 12 0.95 -15.30 20.13
N LEU A 13 1.34 -16.55 19.96
CA LEU A 13 2.72 -17.00 20.02
C LEU A 13 3.44 -16.66 18.72
N VAL A 14 4.64 -16.12 18.84
CA VAL A 14 5.54 -15.81 17.73
C VAL A 14 6.99 -16.16 18.07
N TYR A 15 7.80 -16.40 17.04
CA TYR A 15 9.25 -16.49 17.22
C TYR A 15 9.88 -15.11 17.10
N LEU A 16 10.17 -14.47 18.24
CA LEU A 16 10.92 -13.22 18.24
C LEU A 16 12.41 -13.48 18.02
N ASN A 17 12.97 -12.75 17.07
CA ASN A 17 14.40 -12.66 16.85
C ASN A 17 14.91 -11.37 17.50
N LYS A 18 16.03 -11.42 18.23
CA LYS A 18 16.56 -10.26 18.98
C LYS A 18 16.85 -9.02 18.12
N ASN A 19 16.91 -9.16 16.79
CA ASN A 19 17.28 -8.10 15.84
C ASN A 19 16.11 -7.51 15.02
N THR A 20 14.85 -7.93 15.23
CA THR A 20 13.71 -7.49 14.37
C THR A 20 13.02 -6.21 14.84
N SER A 21 13.71 -5.33 15.57
CA SER A 21 13.11 -4.09 16.10
C SER A 21 12.97 -2.97 15.05
N LYS A 22 13.73 -3.01 13.94
CA LYS A 22 13.68 -2.04 12.83
C LYS A 22 14.00 -2.73 11.49
N GLY A 23 13.35 -2.31 10.39
CA GLY A 23 13.65 -2.81 9.04
C GLY A 23 12.70 -3.88 8.50
N PRO A 24 12.83 -4.24 7.20
CA PRO A 24 12.28 -5.49 6.69
C PRO A 24 13.00 -6.64 7.39
N GLY A 25 12.25 -7.47 8.11
CA GLY A 25 12.85 -8.59 8.82
C GLY A 25 13.44 -9.64 7.86
N VAL A 26 14.43 -10.38 8.35
CA VAL A 26 15.12 -11.42 7.57
C VAL A 26 14.33 -12.73 7.65
N ARG A 27 14.19 -13.42 6.52
CA ARG A 27 13.58 -14.76 6.49
C ARG A 27 14.44 -15.72 7.31
N THR A 28 13.80 -16.43 8.24
CA THR A 28 14.47 -17.42 9.09
C THR A 28 13.87 -18.81 8.87
N LYS A 29 14.42 -19.82 9.55
CA LYS A 29 13.81 -21.17 9.59
C LYS A 29 12.49 -21.18 10.38
N TYR A 30 12.26 -20.19 11.23
CA TYR A 30 11.05 -20.07 12.04
C TYR A 30 9.99 -19.22 11.32
N PRO A 31 8.70 -19.47 11.60
CA PRO A 31 7.60 -18.61 11.19
C PRO A 31 7.91 -17.15 11.53
N PHE A 32 7.83 -16.30 10.51
CA PHE A 32 8.24 -14.92 10.56
C PHE A 32 7.20 -14.02 11.21
N TYR A 33 7.66 -13.16 12.12
CA TYR A 33 6.88 -12.06 12.65
C TYR A 33 7.72 -10.79 12.66
N ASN A 34 7.13 -9.69 12.18
CA ASN A 34 7.76 -8.38 12.18
C ASN A 34 6.87 -7.37 12.91
N PRO A 35 7.30 -6.85 14.09
CA PRO A 35 6.57 -5.81 14.81
C PRO A 35 6.41 -4.52 13.98
N SER A 36 7.34 -4.20 13.08
CA SER A 36 7.24 -2.98 12.25
C SER A 36 6.09 -3.00 11.23
N MET A 37 5.48 -4.17 11.03
CA MET A 37 4.31 -4.38 10.17
C MET A 37 2.97 -4.19 10.92
N GLU A 38 2.97 -3.83 12.20
CA GLU A 38 1.74 -3.62 12.97
C GLU A 38 0.84 -2.55 12.32
N LEU A 39 1.40 -1.42 11.88
CA LEU A 39 0.65 -0.38 11.15
C LEU A 39 0.02 -0.93 9.86
N ASN A 40 0.69 -1.86 9.17
CA ASN A 40 0.14 -2.51 7.98
C ASN A 40 -1.09 -3.34 8.33
N ARG A 41 -1.01 -4.11 9.42
CA ARG A 41 -2.10 -4.96 9.92
C ARG A 41 -3.25 -4.13 10.49
N ASP A 42 -2.97 -3.01 11.16
CA ASP A 42 -4.00 -2.07 11.63
C ASP A 42 -4.84 -1.53 10.47
N ILE A 43 -4.20 -1.09 9.38
CA ILE A 43 -4.93 -0.61 8.19
C ILE A 43 -5.74 -1.74 7.54
N SER A 44 -5.21 -2.97 7.54
CA SER A 44 -5.97 -4.14 7.07
C SER A 44 -7.26 -4.35 7.86
N ILE A 45 -7.27 -4.15 9.18
CA ILE A 45 -8.48 -4.23 10.01
C ILE A 45 -9.49 -3.18 9.58
N LEU A 46 -9.06 -1.93 9.35
CA LEU A 46 -9.95 -0.87 8.90
C LEU A 46 -10.61 -1.19 7.56
N VAL A 47 -9.81 -1.64 6.58
CA VAL A 47 -10.30 -1.94 5.22
C VAL A 47 -11.21 -3.17 5.20
N ALA A 48 -10.88 -4.20 5.98
CA ALA A 48 -11.72 -5.38 6.10
C ALA A 48 -13.05 -5.06 6.79
N GLN A 49 -13.04 -4.23 7.85
CA GLN A 49 -14.26 -3.75 8.49
C GLN A 49 -15.11 -2.93 7.51
N TRP A 50 -14.50 -1.99 6.80
CA TRP A 50 -15.18 -1.21 5.77
C TRP A 50 -15.86 -2.09 4.71
N LEU A 51 -15.17 -3.15 4.29
CA LEU A 51 -15.74 -4.11 3.35
C LEU A 51 -16.96 -4.83 3.95
N ILE A 52 -16.90 -5.26 5.22
CA ILE A 52 -18.03 -5.91 5.90
C ILE A 52 -19.22 -4.94 6.01
N ASP A 53 -18.98 -3.71 6.46
CA ASP A 53 -20.02 -2.69 6.68
C ASP A 53 -20.72 -2.27 5.38
N ASN A 54 -20.06 -2.45 4.22
CA ASN A 54 -20.56 -2.05 2.91
C ASN A 54 -21.03 -3.23 2.05
N ARG A 55 -21.31 -4.41 2.64
CA ARG A 55 -21.76 -5.60 1.91
C ARG A 55 -22.87 -6.33 2.68
N ASP A 56 -23.96 -6.63 1.98
CA ASP A 56 -25.14 -7.29 2.57
C ASP A 56 -25.04 -8.83 2.59
N LYS A 57 -23.84 -9.41 2.71
CA LYS A 57 -23.60 -10.85 2.61
C LYS A 57 -22.48 -11.31 3.54
N SER A 58 -22.57 -12.56 4.00
CA SER A 58 -21.45 -13.23 4.70
C SER A 58 -20.20 -13.21 3.84
N LEU A 59 -19.11 -12.67 4.38
CA LEU A 59 -17.85 -12.50 3.65
C LEU A 59 -16.85 -13.60 3.95
N LYS A 60 -15.90 -13.79 3.03
CA LYS A 60 -14.80 -14.76 3.16
C LYS A 60 -13.49 -14.04 2.94
N LEU A 61 -12.68 -13.96 3.99
CA LEU A 61 -11.42 -13.21 4.01
C LEU A 61 -10.26 -14.21 4.02
N LEU A 62 -9.24 -13.99 3.20
CA LEU A 62 -8.05 -14.83 3.11
C LEU A 62 -6.81 -14.07 3.59
N ASP A 63 -6.18 -14.59 4.64
CA ASP A 63 -4.77 -14.32 4.97
C ASP A 63 -3.92 -15.38 4.26
N ALA A 64 -3.35 -15.01 3.11
CA ALA A 64 -2.91 -16.01 2.13
C ALA A 64 -1.50 -16.56 2.37
N LEU A 65 -0.66 -15.76 3.06
CA LEU A 65 0.75 -16.02 3.36
C LEU A 65 0.98 -15.73 4.85
N ALA A 66 0.29 -16.49 5.68
CA ALA A 66 -0.06 -16.10 7.05
C ALA A 66 1.11 -16.11 8.05
N SER A 67 2.14 -16.92 7.79
CA SER A 67 3.29 -17.10 8.69
C SER A 67 2.89 -17.47 10.13
N THR A 68 2.77 -16.51 11.05
CA THR A 68 2.27 -16.77 12.41
C THR A 68 0.75 -16.80 12.53
N GLY A 69 0.04 -16.38 11.48
CA GLY A 69 -1.41 -16.21 11.46
C GLY A 69 -1.91 -14.91 12.06
N ILE A 70 -1.02 -14.01 12.52
CA ILE A 70 -1.44 -12.81 13.28
C ILE A 70 -2.47 -11.97 12.51
N ARG A 71 -2.31 -11.77 11.20
CA ARG A 71 -3.25 -10.97 10.41
C ARG A 71 -4.63 -11.63 10.37
N GLY A 72 -4.70 -12.91 10.01
CA GLY A 72 -5.94 -13.67 10.02
C GLY A 72 -6.60 -13.76 11.40
N PHE A 73 -5.83 -13.94 12.47
CA PHE A 73 -6.38 -13.96 13.82
C PHE A 73 -6.92 -12.60 14.26
N ARG A 74 -6.25 -11.51 13.88
CA ARG A 74 -6.77 -10.16 14.09
C ARG A 74 -8.07 -9.94 13.32
N PHE A 75 -8.19 -10.40 12.08
CA PHE A 75 -9.47 -10.38 11.36
C PHE A 75 -10.55 -11.13 12.10
N ALA A 76 -10.26 -12.36 12.54
CA ALA A 76 -11.22 -13.22 13.21
C ALA A 76 -11.72 -12.64 14.55
N LYS A 77 -10.86 -11.92 15.28
CA LYS A 77 -11.12 -11.44 16.64
C LYS A 77 -11.57 -9.97 16.72
N GLU A 78 -11.14 -9.12 15.80
CA GLU A 78 -11.30 -7.65 15.91
C GLU A 78 -12.33 -7.06 14.93
N LEU A 79 -12.77 -7.84 13.93
CA LEU A 79 -13.82 -7.43 13.01
C LEU A 79 -15.21 -7.80 13.55
N GLU A 80 -16.20 -7.01 13.17
CA GLU A 80 -17.60 -7.19 13.56
C GLU A 80 -18.44 -7.44 12.30
N GLY A 81 -19.42 -8.34 12.38
CA GLY A 81 -20.31 -8.72 11.28
C GLY A 81 -20.24 -10.22 10.94
N ASP A 82 -20.90 -10.61 9.85
CA ASP A 82 -20.93 -12.01 9.39
C ASP A 82 -19.81 -12.28 8.37
N PHE A 83 -18.80 -13.04 8.79
CA PHE A 83 -17.68 -13.41 7.95
C PHE A 83 -16.97 -14.68 8.44
N LYS A 84 -16.17 -15.27 7.55
CA LYS A 84 -15.22 -16.35 7.86
C LYS A 84 -13.82 -15.95 7.41
N VAL A 85 -12.81 -16.38 8.18
CA VAL A 85 -11.40 -16.15 7.86
C VAL A 85 -10.73 -17.47 7.49
N VAL A 86 -10.04 -17.47 6.36
CA VAL A 86 -9.12 -18.55 5.97
C VAL A 86 -7.69 -18.07 6.19
N ILE A 87 -6.91 -18.84 6.93
CA ILE A 87 -5.52 -18.57 7.25
C ILE A 87 -4.68 -19.67 6.60
N ASN A 88 -3.88 -19.31 5.59
CA ASN A 88 -3.07 -20.26 4.82
C ASN A 88 -1.57 -19.97 4.95
N ASP A 89 -0.77 -21.00 5.14
CA ASP A 89 0.68 -20.94 4.89
C ASP A 89 1.19 -22.29 4.37
N TRP A 90 2.08 -22.28 3.38
CA TRP A 90 2.63 -23.49 2.79
C TRP A 90 3.68 -24.17 3.70
N SER A 91 4.31 -23.44 4.63
CA SER A 91 5.29 -24.00 5.57
C SER A 91 4.58 -24.82 6.65
N LYS A 92 5.03 -26.07 6.81
CA LYS A 92 4.55 -26.97 7.87
C LYS A 92 4.83 -26.40 9.26
N GLU A 93 5.93 -25.68 9.44
CA GLU A 93 6.30 -25.01 10.69
C GLU A 93 5.37 -23.84 11.00
N ALA A 94 5.04 -23.02 9.99
CA ALA A 94 4.06 -21.95 10.11
C ALA A 94 2.69 -22.51 10.49
N TYR A 95 2.23 -23.53 9.77
CA TYR A 95 0.96 -24.19 10.04
C TYR A 95 0.87 -24.78 11.46
N LYS A 96 1.95 -25.40 11.97
CA LYS A 96 1.99 -25.89 13.36
C LYS A 96 1.77 -24.77 14.36
N LEU A 97 2.45 -23.62 14.18
CA LEU A 97 2.30 -22.46 15.04
C LEU A 97 0.90 -21.84 14.94
N ILE A 98 0.35 -21.73 13.71
CA ILE A 98 -1.02 -21.25 13.46
C ILE A 98 -2.03 -22.15 14.19
N LYS A 99 -1.87 -23.47 14.11
CA LYS A 99 -2.74 -24.43 14.81
C LYS A 99 -2.67 -24.27 16.33
N GLU A 100 -1.46 -24.07 16.87
CA GLU A 100 -1.27 -23.80 18.30
C GLU A 100 -1.95 -22.49 18.72
N ASN A 101 -1.75 -21.41 17.96
CA ASN A 101 -2.42 -20.13 18.20
C ASN A 101 -3.94 -20.23 18.15
N LEU A 102 -4.50 -20.93 17.16
CA LEU A 102 -5.95 -21.15 17.05
C LEU A 102 -6.51 -21.85 18.29
N SER A 103 -5.82 -22.88 18.79
CA SER A 103 -6.25 -23.61 19.99
C SER A 103 -6.30 -22.74 21.26
N ARG A 104 -5.46 -21.70 21.32
CA ARG A 104 -5.41 -20.75 22.44
C ARG A 104 -6.47 -19.66 22.34
N LEU A 105 -6.86 -19.29 21.12
CA LEU A 105 -7.79 -18.19 20.87
C LEU A 105 -9.27 -18.59 20.94
N ASN A 106 -9.58 -19.89 20.83
CA ASN A 106 -10.94 -20.43 20.85
C ASN A 106 -11.89 -19.73 19.87
N LEU A 107 -11.45 -19.57 18.61
CA LEU A 107 -12.20 -18.95 17.53
C LEU A 107 -12.88 -20.02 16.66
N ASP A 108 -14.14 -19.81 16.30
CA ASP A 108 -14.96 -20.72 15.49
C ASP A 108 -15.15 -20.25 14.04
N ASN A 109 -14.88 -18.98 13.75
CA ASN A 109 -14.95 -18.38 12.41
C ASN A 109 -13.66 -18.51 11.58
N VAL A 110 -12.73 -19.39 11.98
CA VAL A 110 -11.41 -19.56 11.35
C VAL A 110 -11.27 -20.95 10.73
N THR A 111 -10.81 -21.00 9.49
CA THR A 111 -10.31 -22.21 8.83
C THR A 111 -8.82 -22.06 8.56
N ILE A 112 -8.01 -23.05 8.97
CA ILE A 112 -6.55 -23.05 8.75
C ILE A 112 -6.18 -24.03 7.65
N LEU A 113 -5.27 -23.65 6.77
CA LEU A 113 -4.80 -24.47 5.65
C LEU A 113 -3.26 -24.53 5.64
N ASN A 114 -2.71 -25.67 5.21
CA ASN A 114 -1.28 -25.85 4.94
C ASN A 114 -1.04 -26.16 3.47
N GLU A 115 -1.28 -25.18 2.61
CA GLU A 115 -1.27 -25.40 1.17
C GLU A 115 -0.50 -24.33 0.40
N ASP A 116 -0.13 -24.68 -0.82
CA ASP A 116 0.25 -23.69 -1.82
C ASP A 116 -0.96 -22.78 -2.11
N ILE A 117 -0.76 -21.48 -1.99
CA ILE A 117 -1.78 -20.46 -2.22
C ILE A 117 -2.47 -20.60 -3.59
N HIS A 118 -1.75 -21.00 -4.64
CA HIS A 118 -2.30 -21.18 -5.97
C HIS A 118 -3.38 -22.27 -6.00
N LEU A 119 -3.21 -23.32 -5.19
CA LEU A 119 -4.20 -24.38 -5.07
C LEU A 119 -5.44 -23.92 -4.30
N VAL A 120 -5.25 -23.16 -3.22
CA VAL A 120 -6.36 -22.57 -2.46
C VAL A 120 -7.19 -21.65 -3.35
N LEU A 121 -6.52 -20.75 -4.09
CA LEU A 121 -7.17 -19.81 -5.00
C LEU A 121 -7.81 -20.53 -6.20
N ALA A 122 -7.27 -21.65 -6.68
CA ALA A 122 -7.89 -22.41 -7.76
C ALA A 122 -9.23 -23.06 -7.36
N ARG A 123 -9.42 -23.40 -6.07
CA ARG A 123 -10.60 -24.11 -5.57
C ARG A 123 -11.65 -23.18 -4.97
N GLU A 124 -11.23 -22.05 -4.42
CA GLU A 124 -12.09 -21.18 -3.63
C GLU A 124 -12.05 -19.73 -4.11
N ARG A 125 -13.14 -19.00 -3.85
CA ARG A 125 -13.25 -17.56 -4.09
C ARG A 125 -13.40 -16.80 -2.80
N PHE A 126 -12.92 -15.56 -2.80
CA PHE A 126 -12.81 -14.72 -1.61
C PHE A 126 -13.31 -13.31 -1.87
N HIS A 127 -13.78 -12.67 -0.81
CA HIS A 127 -14.22 -11.27 -0.83
C HIS A 127 -13.07 -10.33 -0.44
N TYR A 128 -12.10 -10.83 0.30
CA TYR A 128 -10.85 -10.14 0.62
C TYR A 128 -9.70 -11.13 0.49
N ILE A 129 -8.63 -10.76 -0.23
CA ILE A 129 -7.41 -11.56 -0.35
C ILE A 129 -6.21 -10.70 0.05
N ASP A 130 -5.49 -11.10 1.10
CA ASP A 130 -4.24 -10.47 1.51
C ASP A 130 -3.02 -11.19 0.94
N ILE A 131 -2.26 -10.51 0.09
CA ILE A 131 -0.99 -10.96 -0.47
C ILE A 131 0.14 -10.18 0.19
N ASP A 132 0.75 -10.76 1.22
CA ASP A 132 1.83 -10.16 2.02
C ASP A 132 3.14 -11.00 1.98
N PRO A 133 3.78 -11.14 0.82
CA PRO A 133 4.97 -11.97 0.68
C PRO A 133 6.25 -11.25 1.12
N PHE A 134 7.31 -12.04 1.28
CA PHE A 134 8.67 -11.51 1.19
C PHE A 134 9.03 -11.12 -0.23
N GLY A 135 9.33 -9.84 -0.44
CA GLY A 135 9.78 -9.31 -1.72
C GLY A 135 8.61 -8.94 -2.61
N SER A 136 8.50 -9.63 -3.74
CA SER A 136 7.59 -9.24 -4.83
C SER A 136 6.27 -10.01 -4.77
N PRO A 137 5.13 -9.33 -4.94
CA PRO A 137 3.82 -9.98 -4.99
C PRO A 137 3.45 -10.56 -6.35
N VAL A 138 4.22 -10.27 -7.40
CA VAL A 138 3.86 -10.56 -8.80
C VAL A 138 3.48 -12.02 -9.06
N PHE A 139 4.07 -12.95 -8.31
CA PHE A 139 3.83 -14.38 -8.48
C PHE A 139 2.39 -14.79 -8.13
N TYR A 140 1.73 -14.05 -7.24
CA TYR A 140 0.42 -14.42 -6.69
C TYR A 140 -0.75 -13.64 -7.30
N ILE A 141 -0.46 -12.51 -7.98
CA ILE A 141 -1.49 -11.57 -8.45
C ILE A 141 -2.45 -12.21 -9.44
N ASP A 142 -1.97 -12.95 -10.45
CA ASP A 142 -2.84 -13.59 -11.43
C ASP A 142 -3.88 -14.51 -10.78
N SER A 143 -3.44 -15.37 -9.85
CA SER A 143 -4.32 -16.29 -9.13
C SER A 143 -5.32 -15.54 -8.26
N ALA A 144 -4.86 -14.50 -7.54
CA ALA A 144 -5.74 -13.69 -6.69
C ALA A 144 -6.82 -12.98 -7.53
N ILE A 145 -6.43 -12.43 -8.69
CA ILE A 145 -7.34 -11.77 -9.63
C ILE A 145 -8.40 -12.73 -10.15
N ARG A 146 -8.06 -13.98 -10.51
CA ARG A 146 -9.06 -14.96 -10.96
C ARG A 146 -10.08 -15.28 -9.86
N SER A 147 -9.62 -15.42 -8.62
CA SER A 147 -10.39 -15.97 -7.51
C SER A 147 -11.14 -14.94 -6.67
N ILE A 148 -10.89 -13.64 -6.86
CA ILE A 148 -11.65 -12.60 -6.15
C ILE A 148 -13.11 -12.53 -6.63
N HIS A 149 -14.04 -12.34 -5.70
CA HIS A 149 -15.44 -12.02 -5.99
C HIS A 149 -15.58 -10.63 -6.60
N HIS A 150 -16.71 -10.40 -7.28
CA HIS A 150 -17.06 -9.05 -7.73
C HIS A 150 -17.15 -8.10 -6.54
N ARG A 151 -16.53 -6.92 -6.66
CA ARG A 151 -16.38 -5.93 -5.59
C ARG A 151 -15.66 -6.47 -4.35
N GLY A 152 -14.83 -7.51 -4.52
CA GLY A 152 -13.89 -7.94 -3.51
C GLY A 152 -12.63 -7.07 -3.50
N ILE A 153 -11.86 -7.16 -2.42
CA ILE A 153 -10.63 -6.38 -2.22
C ILE A 153 -9.42 -7.32 -2.35
N ILE A 154 -8.45 -6.91 -3.16
CA ILE A 154 -7.11 -7.48 -3.11
C ILE A 154 -6.21 -6.48 -2.38
N ALA A 155 -5.64 -6.92 -1.27
CA ALA A 155 -4.67 -6.19 -0.51
C ALA A 155 -3.27 -6.72 -0.82
N VAL A 156 -2.35 -5.85 -1.25
CA VAL A 156 -1.04 -6.26 -1.76
C VAL A 156 0.06 -5.51 -1.03
N THR A 157 0.99 -6.24 -0.42
CA THR A 157 2.26 -5.69 0.05
C THR A 157 3.38 -6.03 -0.94
N ALA A 158 4.23 -5.05 -1.24
CA ALA A 158 5.50 -5.26 -1.93
C ALA A 158 6.64 -4.75 -1.05
N THR A 159 7.58 -5.62 -0.70
CA THR A 159 8.81 -5.24 0.05
C THR A 159 10.03 -5.15 -0.86
N ASP A 160 9.91 -5.46 -2.16
CA ASP A 160 10.97 -5.28 -3.16
C ASP A 160 11.08 -3.83 -3.68
N THR A 161 10.96 -2.86 -2.77
CA THR A 161 10.92 -1.42 -3.06
C THR A 161 12.14 -0.94 -3.84
N ALA A 162 13.34 -1.50 -3.59
CA ALA A 162 14.54 -1.20 -4.37
C ALA A 162 14.37 -1.49 -5.87
N THR A 163 13.64 -2.55 -6.23
CA THR A 163 13.32 -2.88 -7.62
C THR A 163 12.38 -1.84 -8.22
N LEU A 164 11.28 -1.55 -7.52
CA LEU A 164 10.25 -0.61 -7.98
C LEU A 164 10.75 0.84 -8.05
N CYS A 165 11.66 1.24 -7.15
CA CYS A 165 12.27 2.57 -7.10
C CYS A 165 13.47 2.73 -8.07
N GLY A 166 13.79 1.70 -8.85
CA GLY A 166 14.75 1.82 -9.97
C GLY A 166 16.19 1.40 -9.69
N LEU A 167 16.53 0.85 -8.52
CA LEU A 167 17.88 0.32 -8.25
C LEU A 167 18.19 -0.92 -9.10
N TYR A 168 17.17 -1.72 -9.42
CA TYR A 168 17.31 -2.96 -10.20
C TYR A 168 16.39 -2.96 -11.44
N PRO A 169 16.69 -2.13 -12.47
CA PRO A 169 15.80 -1.91 -13.60
C PRO A 169 15.48 -3.17 -14.41
N LYS A 170 16.46 -4.06 -14.61
CA LYS A 170 16.24 -5.36 -15.29
C LYS A 170 15.30 -6.27 -14.49
N VAL A 171 15.32 -6.20 -13.16
CA VAL A 171 14.40 -6.98 -12.31
C VAL A 171 13.00 -6.41 -12.39
N CYS A 172 12.88 -5.08 -12.36
CA CYS A 172 11.59 -4.39 -12.50
C CYS A 172 10.95 -4.69 -13.86
N LEU A 173 11.75 -4.66 -14.93
CA LEU A 173 11.28 -5.02 -16.27
C LEU A 173 10.79 -6.47 -16.35
N ARG A 174 11.51 -7.43 -15.75
CA ARG A 174 11.06 -8.85 -15.76
C ARG A 174 9.80 -9.09 -14.93
N ARG A 175 9.66 -8.42 -13.79
CA ARG A 175 8.56 -8.68 -12.82
C ARG A 175 7.31 -7.88 -13.13
N TYR A 176 7.47 -6.62 -13.48
CA TYR A 176 6.39 -5.65 -13.65
C TYR A 176 6.22 -5.20 -15.10
N SER A 177 7.10 -5.60 -16.03
CA SER A 177 7.09 -5.15 -17.44
C SER A 177 7.19 -3.64 -17.60
N VAL A 178 7.88 -2.96 -16.67
CA VAL A 178 8.12 -1.51 -16.69
C VAL A 178 9.61 -1.25 -16.52
N ARG A 179 10.14 -0.27 -17.27
CA ARG A 179 11.43 0.33 -16.94
C ARG A 179 11.19 1.38 -15.85
N PRO A 180 11.71 1.18 -14.62
CA PRO A 180 11.50 2.13 -13.54
C PRO A 180 12.33 3.40 -13.79
N TYR A 181 11.88 4.51 -13.22
CA TYR A 181 12.57 5.79 -13.33
C TYR A 181 12.97 6.29 -11.94
N HIS A 182 14.29 6.34 -11.70
CA HIS A 182 14.86 6.78 -10.44
C HIS A 182 14.95 8.31 -10.41
N SER A 183 14.18 8.92 -9.53
CA SER A 183 13.96 10.37 -9.42
C SER A 183 13.52 10.73 -7.99
N PRO A 184 13.47 12.02 -7.62
CA PRO A 184 12.85 12.49 -6.37
C PRO A 184 11.50 11.86 -6.04
N VAL A 185 10.68 11.58 -7.07
CA VAL A 185 9.32 11.04 -6.93
C VAL A 185 9.24 9.51 -7.12
N MET A 186 10.38 8.81 -7.07
CA MET A 186 10.47 7.37 -7.30
C MET A 186 9.52 6.53 -6.44
N HIS A 187 9.19 6.98 -5.23
CA HIS A 187 8.27 6.27 -4.34
C HIS A 187 6.84 6.28 -4.87
N GLU A 188 6.40 7.37 -5.50
CA GLU A 188 5.09 7.40 -6.16
C GLU A 188 5.11 6.61 -7.47
N ILE A 189 6.20 6.72 -8.25
CA ILE A 189 6.40 5.91 -9.46
C ILE A 189 6.29 4.42 -9.11
N ALA A 190 6.91 3.99 -8.01
CA ALA A 190 6.84 2.62 -7.52
C ALA A 190 5.41 2.16 -7.21
N ILE A 191 4.60 2.99 -6.53
CA ILE A 191 3.18 2.73 -6.28
C ILE A 191 2.42 2.60 -7.62
N ARG A 192 2.65 3.53 -8.54
CA ARG A 192 1.96 3.57 -9.85
C ARG A 192 2.36 2.42 -10.77
N ILE A 193 3.60 1.94 -10.70
CA ILE A 193 4.06 0.71 -11.36
C ILE A 193 3.27 -0.49 -10.83
N LEU A 194 3.17 -0.62 -9.50
CA LEU A 194 2.51 -1.77 -8.89
C LEU A 194 1.00 -1.78 -9.17
N ILE A 195 0.31 -0.63 -9.08
CA ILE A 195 -1.11 -0.51 -9.46
C ILE A 195 -1.28 -0.82 -10.96
N GLY A 196 -0.45 -0.24 -11.82
CA GLY A 196 -0.54 -0.45 -13.27
C GLY A 196 -0.24 -1.89 -13.69
N PHE A 197 0.64 -2.58 -12.98
CA PHE A 197 0.85 -4.02 -13.15
C PHE A 197 -0.42 -4.81 -12.79
N ILE A 198 -0.99 -4.60 -11.58
CA ILE A 198 -2.20 -5.31 -11.15
C ILE A 198 -3.39 -5.01 -12.07
N GLY A 199 -3.53 -3.76 -12.52
CA GLY A 199 -4.59 -3.36 -13.46
C GLY A 199 -4.49 -4.08 -14.81
N ARG A 200 -3.27 -4.25 -15.35
CA ARG A 200 -3.06 -5.06 -16.57
C ARG A 200 -3.32 -6.54 -16.35
N GLU A 201 -2.97 -7.09 -15.19
CA GLU A 201 -3.31 -8.48 -14.84
C GLU A 201 -4.83 -8.68 -14.69
N ALA A 202 -5.54 -7.70 -14.11
CA ALA A 202 -7.00 -7.71 -13.99
C ALA A 202 -7.71 -7.67 -15.35
N ALA A 203 -7.28 -6.77 -16.23
CA ALA A 203 -7.96 -6.49 -17.49
C ALA A 203 -8.01 -7.69 -18.44
N LYS A 204 -7.01 -8.60 -18.39
CA LYS A 204 -7.00 -9.86 -19.18
C LYS A 204 -8.20 -10.76 -18.90
N TYR A 205 -8.87 -10.56 -17.77
CA TYR A 205 -10.03 -11.34 -17.30
C TYR A 205 -11.33 -10.53 -17.30
N ASP A 206 -11.40 -9.44 -18.07
CA ASP A 206 -12.53 -8.50 -18.08
C ASP A 206 -12.83 -7.91 -16.69
N LYS A 207 -11.77 -7.67 -15.91
CA LYS A 207 -11.86 -7.06 -14.58
C LYS A 207 -11.19 -5.69 -14.54
N GLY A 208 -11.85 -4.75 -13.88
CA GLY A 208 -11.29 -3.44 -13.54
C GLY A 208 -10.84 -3.35 -12.10
N ILE A 209 -9.97 -2.39 -11.79
CA ILE A 209 -9.54 -2.09 -10.43
C ILE A 209 -9.88 -0.66 -10.03
N LYS A 210 -10.21 -0.49 -8.74
CA LYS A 210 -10.38 0.81 -8.10
C LYS A 210 -9.46 0.88 -6.87
N PRO A 211 -8.40 1.70 -6.88
CA PRO A 211 -7.61 1.96 -5.68
C PRO A 211 -8.46 2.60 -4.58
N LEU A 212 -8.50 1.97 -3.41
CA LEU A 212 -9.18 2.49 -2.22
C LEU A 212 -8.22 3.34 -1.40
N LEU A 213 -7.01 2.82 -1.20
CA LEU A 213 -5.86 3.56 -0.69
C LEU A 213 -4.57 2.86 -1.11
N SER A 214 -3.48 3.63 -1.12
CA SER A 214 -2.14 3.14 -1.36
C SER A 214 -1.16 3.94 -0.52
N TYR A 215 -0.15 3.30 0.06
CA TYR A 215 0.89 4.03 0.77
C TYR A 215 2.23 3.31 0.75
N LYS A 216 3.28 4.07 1.05
CA LYS A 216 4.64 3.57 1.26
C LYS A 216 5.09 3.86 2.69
N THR A 217 5.84 2.93 3.25
CA THR A 217 6.68 3.14 4.43
C THR A 217 8.13 2.85 4.06
N ASP A 218 9.07 3.01 4.98
CA ASP A 218 10.48 2.70 4.73
C ASP A 218 10.74 1.23 4.37
N HIS A 219 9.78 0.34 4.60
CA HIS A 219 9.97 -1.10 4.45
C HIS A 219 9.13 -1.73 3.33
N TYR A 220 8.04 -1.09 2.93
CA TYR A 220 7.09 -1.69 1.98
C TYR A 220 6.20 -0.66 1.29
N ILE A 221 5.63 -1.07 0.17
CA ILE A 221 4.47 -0.45 -0.47
C ILE A 221 3.24 -1.31 -0.17
N ARG A 222 2.10 -0.68 0.11
CA ARG A 222 0.84 -1.36 0.39
C ARG A 222 -0.28 -0.77 -0.46
N LEU A 223 -1.06 -1.63 -1.10
CA LEU A 223 -2.21 -1.28 -1.93
C LEU A 223 -3.46 -2.00 -1.43
N TYR A 224 -4.60 -1.33 -1.50
CA TYR A 224 -5.93 -1.93 -1.36
C TYR A 224 -6.76 -1.59 -2.60
N LEU A 225 -7.10 -2.60 -3.40
CA LEU A 225 -7.78 -2.44 -4.68
C LEU A 225 -9.10 -3.19 -4.67
N GLU A 226 -10.22 -2.51 -4.91
CA GLU A 226 -11.51 -3.17 -5.17
C GLU A 226 -11.56 -3.62 -6.64
N VAL A 227 -11.96 -4.88 -6.88
CA VAL A 227 -11.98 -5.50 -8.20
C VAL A 227 -13.40 -5.61 -8.73
N TRP A 228 -13.63 -5.11 -9.94
CA TRP A 228 -14.94 -5.09 -10.61
C TRP A 228 -14.93 -6.09 -11.77
N ASN A 229 -15.93 -6.96 -11.86
CA ASN A 229 -15.99 -8.04 -12.85
C ASN A 229 -16.89 -7.61 -14.01
N ASN A 230 -16.46 -6.62 -14.77
CA ASN A 230 -17.14 -6.21 -16.00
C ASN A 230 -16.18 -5.49 -16.95
N THR A 231 -16.46 -5.64 -18.25
CA THR A 231 -15.66 -5.11 -19.36
C THR A 231 -15.52 -3.59 -19.33
N SER A 232 -16.60 -2.86 -18.99
CA SER A 232 -16.55 -1.39 -18.87
C SER A 232 -15.49 -0.94 -17.87
N LYS A 233 -15.44 -1.58 -16.69
CA LYS A 233 -14.44 -1.26 -15.66
C LYS A 233 -13.04 -1.73 -16.05
N ALA A 234 -12.91 -2.82 -16.82
CA ALA A 234 -11.63 -3.23 -17.39
C ALA A 234 -11.09 -2.16 -18.36
N ASN A 235 -11.93 -1.64 -19.25
CA ASN A 235 -11.55 -0.57 -20.18
C ASN A 235 -11.16 0.71 -19.42
N GLU A 236 -11.99 1.16 -18.45
CA GLU A 236 -11.66 2.32 -17.60
C GLU A 236 -10.35 2.15 -16.80
N THR A 237 -9.93 0.91 -16.56
CA THR A 237 -8.67 0.59 -15.88
C THR A 237 -7.51 0.75 -16.86
N ILE A 238 -7.63 0.20 -18.07
CA ILE A 238 -6.63 0.32 -19.13
C ILE A 238 -6.45 1.78 -19.56
N ASP A 239 -7.51 2.57 -19.66
CA ASP A 239 -7.45 3.99 -20.02
C ASP A 239 -6.61 4.83 -19.02
N LYS A 240 -6.51 4.37 -17.78
CA LYS A 240 -5.70 5.00 -16.73
C LYS A 240 -4.25 4.52 -16.70
N ILE A 241 -3.87 3.59 -17.57
CA ILE A 241 -2.52 3.03 -17.65
C ILE A 241 -1.86 3.59 -18.90
N SER A 242 -0.89 4.48 -18.72
CA SER A 242 -0.26 5.16 -19.83
C SER A 242 1.20 5.51 -19.53
N TYR A 243 1.86 6.11 -20.50
CA TYR A 243 3.22 6.59 -20.39
C TYR A 243 3.22 8.09 -20.11
N ILE A 244 4.23 8.55 -19.39
CA ILE A 244 4.43 9.96 -19.09
C ILE A 244 5.86 10.36 -19.43
N SER A 245 6.06 11.60 -19.84
CA SER A 245 7.40 12.13 -20.01
C SER A 245 8.14 12.24 -18.67
N SER A 246 9.42 11.89 -18.65
CA SER A 246 10.31 12.09 -17.51
C SER A 246 10.38 13.55 -17.05
N SER A 247 10.17 14.53 -17.94
CA SER A 247 10.16 15.97 -17.60
C SER A 247 9.05 16.35 -16.62
N LYS A 248 7.95 15.57 -16.58
CA LYS A 248 6.84 15.73 -15.62
C LYS A 248 7.11 15.04 -14.27
N LEU A 249 8.14 14.20 -14.19
CA LEU A 249 8.48 13.41 -12.99
C LEU A 249 9.71 13.97 -12.29
N ASP A 250 10.70 14.39 -13.07
CA ASP A 250 11.97 14.91 -12.60
C ASP A 250 12.36 16.10 -13.48
N PHE A 251 11.88 17.26 -13.06
CA PHE A 251 12.13 18.53 -13.73
C PHE A 251 13.55 19.08 -13.43
N ILE A 252 14.28 18.42 -12.53
CA ILE A 252 15.64 18.77 -12.08
C ILE A 252 16.68 18.02 -12.91
N SER A 253 16.33 16.82 -13.41
CA SER A 253 17.18 16.02 -14.28
C SER A 253 17.69 16.81 -15.47
N LYS A 254 19.01 16.72 -15.70
CA LYS A 254 19.66 17.14 -16.95
C LYS A 254 19.71 16.01 -17.99
N LYS A 255 19.11 14.86 -17.68
CA LYS A 255 19.06 13.71 -18.59
C LYS A 255 18.17 14.04 -19.79
N PRO A 256 18.45 13.46 -20.97
CA PRO A 256 17.51 13.53 -22.09
C PRO A 256 16.12 13.09 -21.67
N GLU A 257 15.10 13.77 -22.18
CA GLU A 257 13.71 13.43 -21.93
C GLU A 257 13.43 12.01 -22.42
N GLU A 258 12.85 11.19 -21.55
CA GLU A 258 12.49 9.80 -21.87
C GLU A 258 11.03 9.50 -21.50
N THR A 259 10.50 8.47 -22.13
CA THR A 259 9.13 8.01 -21.87
C THR A 259 9.14 6.99 -20.73
N VAL A 260 8.45 7.31 -19.63
CA VAL A 260 8.36 6.48 -18.43
C VAL A 260 7.02 5.76 -18.37
N GLY A 261 7.03 4.44 -18.22
CA GLY A 261 5.83 3.63 -18.03
C GLY A 261 5.89 2.24 -18.66
N PRO A 262 4.73 1.57 -18.77
CA PRO A 262 3.39 2.09 -18.43
C PRO A 262 3.19 2.26 -16.92
N LEU A 263 2.55 3.36 -16.51
CA LEU A 263 2.22 3.70 -15.12
C LEU A 263 0.71 3.82 -14.95
N TRP A 264 0.20 3.55 -13.76
CA TRP A 264 -1.13 4.02 -13.37
C TRP A 264 -1.13 5.55 -13.19
N LEU A 265 -1.89 6.26 -14.01
CA LEU A 265 -2.05 7.72 -13.96
C LEU A 265 -3.36 8.16 -13.28
N GLY A 266 -4.22 7.22 -12.88
CA GLY A 266 -5.41 7.52 -12.08
C GLY A 266 -5.09 7.91 -10.64
N LYS A 267 -6.17 8.16 -9.86
CA LYS A 267 -6.08 8.35 -8.40
C LYS A 267 -5.56 7.07 -7.72
N THR A 268 -4.75 7.23 -6.68
CA THR A 268 -4.14 6.10 -5.95
C THR A 268 -4.89 5.75 -4.65
N GLY A 269 -5.89 6.56 -4.29
CA GLY A 269 -6.85 6.29 -3.22
C GLY A 269 -8.18 7.00 -3.47
N ASP A 270 -9.20 6.64 -2.71
CA ASP A 270 -10.53 7.23 -2.75
C ASP A 270 -10.76 8.02 -1.46
N LYS A 271 -10.88 9.36 -1.59
CA LYS A 271 -11.00 10.27 -0.46
C LYS A 271 -12.19 9.95 0.45
N LYS A 272 -13.34 9.60 -0.14
CA LYS A 272 -14.55 9.28 0.61
C LYS A 272 -14.32 8.03 1.47
N ILE A 273 -13.74 7.00 0.87
CA ILE A 273 -13.44 5.76 1.58
C ILE A 273 -12.40 6.00 2.66
N ILE A 274 -11.33 6.77 2.40
CA ILE A 274 -10.32 7.08 3.42
C ILE A 274 -10.94 7.80 4.63
N LYS A 275 -11.93 8.68 4.44
CA LYS A 275 -12.69 9.29 5.54
C LYS A 275 -13.46 8.25 6.35
N GLU A 276 -14.16 7.34 5.67
CA GLU A 276 -14.87 6.24 6.35
C GLU A 276 -13.89 5.34 7.14
N LEU A 277 -12.67 5.11 6.63
CA LEU A 277 -11.62 4.39 7.37
C LEU A 277 -11.12 5.17 8.60
N ILE A 278 -11.06 6.50 8.53
CA ILE A 278 -10.76 7.34 9.70
C ILE A 278 -11.87 7.20 10.75
N ASP A 279 -13.14 7.19 10.34
CA ASP A 279 -14.28 7.01 11.23
C ASP A 279 -14.23 5.64 11.93
N ILE A 280 -13.95 4.56 11.19
CA ILE A 280 -13.73 3.22 11.77
C ILE A 280 -12.50 3.23 12.71
N ALA A 281 -11.42 3.93 12.32
CA ALA A 281 -10.24 4.04 13.17
C ALA A 281 -10.54 4.77 14.49
N MET A 282 -11.58 5.62 14.50
CA MET A 282 -12.00 6.31 15.70
C MET A 282 -12.73 5.40 16.70
N THR A 283 -13.44 4.37 16.22
CA THR A 283 -14.24 3.45 17.06
C THR A 283 -13.44 2.25 17.57
N LYS A 284 -12.37 1.86 16.87
CA LYS A 284 -11.53 0.70 17.24
C LYS A 284 -10.28 1.09 18.04
N THR A 285 -9.74 0.12 18.78
CA THR A 285 -8.54 0.26 19.61
C THR A 285 -7.31 -0.23 18.85
N PHE A 286 -6.27 0.61 18.76
CA PHE A 286 -4.99 0.28 18.13
C PHE A 286 -3.84 0.74 19.02
N ASN A 287 -2.78 -0.06 19.13
CA ASN A 287 -1.60 0.29 19.93
C ASN A 287 -0.92 1.57 19.42
N ASN A 288 -0.85 1.74 18.09
CA ASN A 288 -0.19 2.88 17.44
C ASN A 288 -1.19 3.86 16.80
N ARG A 289 -2.33 4.12 17.46
CA ARG A 289 -3.44 4.92 16.91
C ARG A 289 -3.02 6.30 16.37
N HIS A 290 -2.13 7.01 17.06
CA HIS A 290 -1.64 8.31 16.59
C HIS A 290 -0.92 8.22 15.24
N LYS A 291 -0.08 7.20 15.05
CA LYS A 291 0.65 6.96 13.79
C LYS A 291 -0.30 6.55 12.68
N LEU A 292 -1.29 5.71 12.99
CA LEU A 292 -2.36 5.30 12.08
C LEU A 292 -3.17 6.48 11.57
N LEU A 293 -3.71 7.30 12.48
CA LEU A 293 -4.50 8.48 12.11
C LEU A 293 -3.67 9.51 11.36
N SER A 294 -2.42 9.76 11.78
CA SER A 294 -1.51 10.68 11.08
C SER A 294 -1.31 10.28 9.61
N LEU A 295 -1.09 8.99 9.35
CA LEU A 295 -0.99 8.48 7.97
C LEU A 295 -2.32 8.63 7.21
N LEU A 296 -3.46 8.27 7.81
CA LEU A 296 -4.77 8.36 7.15
C LEU A 296 -5.13 9.82 6.78
N TYR A 297 -4.85 10.79 7.64
CA TYR A 297 -5.08 12.21 7.34
C TYR A 297 -4.18 12.72 6.22
N LEU A 298 -2.92 12.26 6.13
CA LEU A 298 -2.07 12.57 4.98
C LEU A 298 -2.67 12.00 3.70
N LEU A 299 -3.07 10.72 3.71
CA LEU A 299 -3.68 10.07 2.55
C LEU A 299 -5.00 10.72 2.12
N GLU A 300 -5.81 11.18 3.07
CA GLU A 300 -7.08 11.89 2.82
C GLU A 300 -6.84 13.23 2.09
N GLY A 301 -5.84 13.99 2.54
CA GLY A 301 -5.42 15.24 1.90
C GLY A 301 -4.81 15.02 0.50
N GLU A 302 -4.11 13.91 0.29
CA GLU A 302 -3.48 13.56 -0.98
C GLU A 302 -4.43 12.99 -2.04
N ALA A 303 -5.55 12.38 -1.65
CA ALA A 303 -6.39 11.59 -2.53
C ALA A 303 -6.91 12.33 -3.78
N ASP A 304 -7.13 13.63 -3.66
CA ASP A 304 -7.55 14.53 -4.76
C ASP A 304 -6.45 15.50 -5.19
N ALA A 305 -5.27 15.44 -4.58
CA ALA A 305 -4.15 16.29 -4.95
C ALA A 305 -3.55 15.86 -6.30
N PRO A 306 -2.84 16.77 -7.00
CA PRO A 306 -2.16 16.43 -8.24
C PRO A 306 -1.20 15.23 -8.10
N ALA A 307 -1.07 14.49 -9.19
CA ALA A 307 -0.14 13.37 -9.28
C ALA A 307 1.31 13.85 -9.15
N PHE A 308 2.14 13.00 -8.55
CA PHE A 308 3.53 13.29 -8.20
C PHE A 308 3.65 14.43 -7.18
N TYR A 309 4.86 14.62 -6.66
CA TYR A 309 5.13 15.59 -5.61
C TYR A 309 6.45 16.30 -5.87
N TYR A 310 6.65 17.40 -5.16
CA TYR A 310 7.89 18.14 -5.11
C TYR A 310 8.52 17.93 -3.74
N THR A 311 9.83 18.03 -3.63
CA THR A 311 10.49 18.18 -2.32
C THR A 311 11.19 19.53 -2.25
N THR A 312 11.18 20.14 -1.06
CA THR A 312 11.91 21.40 -0.87
C THR A 312 13.43 21.20 -1.04
N ASN A 313 13.95 20.04 -0.64
CA ASN A 313 15.38 19.73 -0.75
C ASN A 313 15.84 19.65 -2.21
N ASP A 314 15.09 18.95 -3.07
CA ASP A 314 15.48 18.77 -4.46
C ASP A 314 15.37 20.09 -5.24
N ILE A 315 14.30 20.87 -5.00
CA ILE A 315 14.16 22.21 -5.60
C ILE A 315 15.30 23.14 -5.13
N ALA A 316 15.57 23.17 -3.83
CA ALA A 316 16.60 24.05 -3.28
C ALA A 316 17.99 23.69 -3.83
N SER A 317 18.29 22.40 -3.94
CA SER A 317 19.51 21.87 -4.57
C SER A 317 19.61 22.29 -6.05
N HIS A 318 18.52 22.17 -6.82
CA HIS A 318 18.45 22.58 -8.21
C HIS A 318 18.74 24.08 -8.41
N LEU A 319 18.10 24.91 -7.58
CA LEU A 319 18.22 26.37 -7.65
C LEU A 319 19.46 26.92 -6.93
N LYS A 320 20.26 26.06 -6.28
CA LYS A 320 21.40 26.44 -5.43
C LYS A 320 21.02 27.44 -4.34
N THR A 321 19.90 27.17 -3.67
CA THR A 321 19.34 27.99 -2.58
C THR A 321 19.16 27.16 -1.30
N SER A 322 18.83 27.80 -0.18
CA SER A 322 18.41 27.06 1.03
C SER A 322 16.90 26.75 0.97
N PRO A 323 16.45 25.58 1.46
CA PRO A 323 15.03 25.23 1.41
C PRO A 323 14.21 26.13 2.37
N PRO A 324 13.10 26.75 1.92
CA PRO A 324 12.17 27.42 2.82
C PRO A 324 11.48 26.40 3.73
N SER A 325 10.97 26.85 4.87
CA SER A 325 10.12 25.98 5.69
C SER A 325 8.84 25.65 4.90
N LEU A 326 8.37 24.39 5.01
CA LEU A 326 7.13 23.97 4.34
C LEU A 326 5.93 24.83 4.75
N ASN A 327 5.89 25.29 6.00
CA ASN A 327 4.79 26.12 6.48
C ASN A 327 4.75 27.47 5.75
N ILE A 328 5.90 28.14 5.61
CA ILE A 328 5.99 29.42 4.90
C ILE A 328 5.67 29.24 3.41
N LEU A 329 6.18 28.16 2.79
CA LEU A 329 5.89 27.86 1.40
C LEU A 329 4.37 27.64 1.19
N PHE A 330 3.73 26.91 2.10
CA PHE A 330 2.32 26.57 2.00
C PHE A 330 1.43 27.80 2.18
N GLU A 331 1.75 28.65 3.16
CA GLU A 331 1.07 29.93 3.36
C GLU A 331 1.09 30.77 2.08
N LYS A 332 2.28 30.99 1.52
CA LYS A 332 2.46 31.77 0.29
C LYS A 332 1.75 31.19 -0.94
N LEU A 333 1.77 29.87 -1.09
CA LEU A 333 1.06 29.20 -2.19
C LEU A 333 -0.47 29.37 -2.04
N ARG A 334 -0.99 29.24 -0.82
CA ARG A 334 -2.42 29.44 -0.53
C ARG A 334 -2.87 30.88 -0.69
N GLU A 335 -2.04 31.86 -0.30
CA GLU A 335 -2.29 33.28 -0.55
C GLU A 335 -2.44 33.60 -2.06
N LYS A 336 -1.77 32.82 -2.91
CA LYS A 336 -1.90 32.91 -4.38
C LYS A 336 -3.04 32.07 -4.96
N GLY A 337 -3.83 31.40 -4.12
CA GLY A 337 -4.99 30.59 -4.53
C GLY A 337 -4.66 29.16 -4.96
N TYR A 338 -3.42 28.68 -4.74
CA TYR A 338 -3.04 27.32 -5.09
C TYR A 338 -3.37 26.34 -3.96
N ASN A 339 -3.79 25.15 -4.35
CA ASN A 339 -3.94 24.03 -3.44
C ASN A 339 -2.56 23.46 -3.12
N VAL A 340 -2.30 23.22 -1.83
CA VAL A 340 -1.04 22.61 -1.39
C VAL A 340 -1.24 21.74 -0.16
N VAL A 341 -0.72 20.52 -0.25
CA VAL A 341 -0.79 19.50 0.80
C VAL A 341 0.56 18.81 0.97
N ARG A 342 0.82 18.29 2.17
CA ARG A 342 1.98 17.41 2.41
C ARG A 342 1.77 16.08 1.70
N THR A 343 2.87 15.38 1.40
CA THR A 343 2.80 13.96 0.99
C THR A 343 3.30 13.03 2.08
N HIS A 344 2.71 11.83 2.19
CA HIS A 344 3.23 10.78 3.07
C HIS A 344 4.55 10.16 2.56
N LEU A 345 4.91 10.41 1.29
CA LEU A 345 6.04 9.77 0.61
C LEU A 345 7.39 10.37 0.99
N ASP A 346 7.40 11.65 1.38
CA ASP A 346 8.60 12.38 1.77
C ASP A 346 8.26 13.43 2.84
N PRO A 347 8.99 13.49 3.99
CA PRO A 347 8.74 14.48 5.03
C PRO A 347 8.85 15.95 4.58
N MET A 348 9.71 16.20 3.58
CA MET A 348 9.92 17.50 2.93
C MET A 348 9.12 17.62 1.63
N GLY A 349 8.25 16.65 1.35
CA GLY A 349 7.45 16.56 0.15
C GLY A 349 6.10 17.27 0.24
N PHE A 350 5.66 17.80 -0.90
CA PHE A 350 4.35 18.44 -1.04
C PHE A 350 3.77 18.26 -2.46
N ARG A 351 2.44 18.28 -2.54
CA ARG A 351 1.68 18.28 -3.81
C ARG A 351 1.00 19.62 -3.98
N THR A 352 1.01 20.16 -5.18
CA THR A 352 0.35 21.44 -5.50
C THR A 352 -0.06 21.51 -6.95
N ASP A 353 -1.10 22.30 -7.23
CA ASP A 353 -1.52 22.68 -8.58
C ASP A 353 -0.81 23.95 -9.09
N ALA A 354 0.08 24.54 -8.29
CA ALA A 354 0.91 25.66 -8.71
C ALA A 354 1.84 25.28 -9.87
N PRO A 355 1.94 26.12 -10.93
CA PRO A 355 2.94 25.95 -11.97
C PRO A 355 4.36 25.95 -11.38
N ARG A 356 5.25 25.19 -12.01
CA ARG A 356 6.66 25.06 -11.58
C ARG A 356 7.33 26.41 -11.38
N GLU A 357 7.12 27.33 -12.32
CA GLU A 357 7.72 28.66 -12.34
C GLU A 357 7.32 29.47 -11.09
N VAL A 358 6.10 29.28 -10.60
CA VAL A 358 5.60 29.90 -9.36
C VAL A 358 6.33 29.34 -8.15
N ILE A 359 6.52 28.01 -8.11
CA ILE A 359 7.24 27.34 -7.02
C ILE A 359 8.69 27.83 -6.98
N GLU A 360 9.38 27.83 -8.12
CA GLU A 360 10.78 28.28 -8.22
C GLU A 360 10.93 29.77 -7.86
N TRP A 361 10.01 30.62 -8.31
CA TRP A 361 9.99 32.04 -7.96
C TRP A 361 9.93 32.24 -6.44
N PHE A 362 9.11 31.47 -5.72
CA PHE A 362 9.04 31.56 -4.27
C PHE A 362 10.35 31.21 -3.58
N PHE A 363 11.08 30.22 -4.09
CA PHE A 363 12.39 29.84 -3.56
C PHE A 363 13.39 30.98 -3.76
N LEU A 364 13.44 31.59 -4.95
CA LEU A 364 14.35 32.70 -5.23
C LEU A 364 14.03 33.95 -4.40
N GLN A 365 12.74 34.29 -4.22
CA GLN A 365 12.32 35.46 -3.44
C GLN A 365 12.46 35.29 -1.92
N TYR A 366 12.44 34.04 -1.43
CA TYR A 366 12.66 33.77 -0.02
C TYR A 366 14.05 34.23 0.43
N HIS A 367 15.04 34.17 -0.47
CA HIS A 367 16.42 34.58 -0.20
C HIS A 367 16.73 36.04 -0.54
N SER A 368 15.88 36.74 -1.30
CA SER A 368 16.04 38.17 -1.55
C SER A 368 15.48 39.06 -0.43
N LYS A 369 14.86 38.46 0.60
CA LYS A 369 14.27 39.13 1.76
C LYS A 369 15.00 38.82 3.09
N LEU A 370 16.11 38.08 3.02
CA LEU A 370 17.11 37.91 4.08
C LEU A 370 18.35 38.70 3.69
#